data_AF-A0A067TR13-F1
#
_entry.id   AF-A0A067TR13-F1
#
_cell.length_a   1.000
_cell.length_b   1.000
_cell.length_c   1.000
_cell.angle_alpha   90.00
_cell.angle_beta   90.00
_cell.angle_gamma   90.00
#
_symmetry.space_group_name_H-M   'P 1'
#
loop_
_entity.id
_entity.type
_entity.pdbx_description
1 polymer ?
#
loop_
_entity_poly.entity_id
_entity_poly.type
_entity_poly.pdbx_seq_one_letter_code
_entity_poly.pdbx_strand_id
1 'polypeptide(L)'
;LQDTYIIDVREPDEVIQGMIPSAVNLPLSVLGGALQDNANVFLEKYGFQKPLPEQEVIFYCRSGMRSSTATDVAKRNGYTNMRNYKGSWLEWTAKQNGTASS
;
A
#
# COMPACT_ATOMS: atom_id res chain seq x y z
N LEU A 1 14.46 -7.57 8.76
CA LEU A 1 13.87 -7.07 7.50
C LEU A 1 12.41 -7.49 7.51
N GLN A 2 11.50 -6.65 7.00
CA GLN A 2 10.08 -7.00 6.92
C GLN A 2 9.88 -7.87 5.67
N ASP A 3 9.24 -9.04 5.79
CA ASP A 3 9.14 -9.97 4.66
C ASP A 3 8.09 -9.53 3.63
N THR A 4 7.03 -8.84 4.09
CA THR A 4 5.92 -8.34 3.26
C THR A 4 5.53 -6.93 3.68
N TYR A 5 5.35 -6.05 2.69
CA TYR A 5 4.76 -4.72 2.87
C TYR A 5 3.29 -4.71 2.49
N ILE A 6 2.45 -4.12 3.34
CA ILE A 6 1.07 -3.77 3.00
C ILE A 6 1.02 -2.26 2.83
N ILE A 7 0.75 -1.79 1.61
CA ILE A 7 0.79 -0.37 1.27
C ILE A 7 -0.61 0.13 0.94
N ASP A 8 -1.07 1.08 1.76
CA ASP A 8 -2.27 1.86 1.51
C ASP A 8 -1.95 3.01 0.56
N VAL A 9 -2.53 3.00 -0.64
CA VAL A 9 -2.31 4.05 -1.65
C VAL A 9 -3.40 5.13 -1.67
N ARG A 10 -4.24 5.18 -0.62
CA ARG A 10 -5.15 6.30 -0.39
C ARG A 10 -4.39 7.57 -0.02
N GLU A 11 -5.06 8.71 -0.14
CA GLU A 11 -4.52 9.98 0.32
C GLU A 11 -4.55 10.04 1.87
N PRO A 12 -3.65 10.81 2.52
CA PRO A 12 -3.51 10.81 3.97
C PRO A 12 -4.81 11.19 4.72
N ASP A 13 -5.66 12.03 4.14
CA ASP A 13 -6.95 12.44 4.71
C ASP A 13 -7.96 11.28 4.80
N GLU A 14 -7.92 10.34 3.86
CA GLU A 14 -8.75 9.13 3.92
C GLU A 14 -8.23 8.13 4.96
N VAL A 15 -6.92 8.10 5.18
CA VAL A 15 -6.23 7.20 6.12
C VAL A 15 -6.52 7.54 7.58
N ILE A 16 -6.88 8.78 7.88
CA ILE A 16 -7.30 9.21 9.23
C ILE A 16 -8.47 8.36 9.76
N GLN A 17 -9.31 7.80 8.88
CA GLN A 17 -10.42 6.92 9.24
C GLN A 17 -9.99 5.50 9.63
N GLY A 18 -8.70 5.20 9.57
CA GLY A 18 -8.11 3.90 9.86
C GLY A 18 -7.46 3.26 8.63
N MET A 19 -6.65 2.24 8.90
CA MET A 19 -5.93 1.42 7.92
C MET A 19 -5.96 -0.04 8.33
N ILE A 20 -5.65 -0.93 7.39
CA ILE A 20 -5.36 -2.33 7.70
C ILE A 20 -4.18 -2.37 8.69
N PRO A 21 -4.25 -3.15 9.77
CA PRO A 21 -3.15 -3.28 10.74
C PRO A 21 -1.82 -3.59 10.04
N SER A 22 -0.75 -2.96 10.54
CA SER A 22 0.61 -3.07 9.99
C SER A 22 0.82 -2.50 8.58
N ALA A 23 -0.21 -1.90 7.97
CA ALA A 23 -0.03 -1.19 6.72
C ALA A 23 0.70 0.15 6.93
N VAL A 24 1.43 0.55 5.90
CA VAL A 24 2.03 1.89 5.76
C VAL A 24 1.29 2.65 4.67
N ASN A 25 1.24 3.98 4.76
CA ASN A 25 0.61 4.81 3.73
C ASN A 25 1.67 5.36 2.75
N LEU A 26 1.43 5.12 1.47
CA LEU A 26 2.19 5.73 0.38
C LEU A 26 1.21 6.07 -0.76
N PRO A 27 0.67 7.29 -0.80
CA PRO A 27 -0.38 7.66 -1.74
C PRO A 27 0.00 7.41 -3.19
N LEU A 28 -0.98 7.01 -4.01
CA LEU A 28 -0.75 6.76 -5.44
C LEU A 28 -0.18 8.00 -6.15
N SER A 29 -0.58 9.20 -5.72
CA SER A 29 -0.13 10.49 -6.27
C SER A 29 1.38 10.69 -6.21
N VAL A 30 2.05 10.12 -5.21
CA VAL A 30 3.51 10.25 -5.01
C VAL A 30 4.29 8.96 -5.27
N LEU A 31 3.60 7.81 -5.34
CA LEU A 31 4.20 6.48 -5.45
C LEU A 31 5.28 6.40 -6.53
N GLY A 32 5.00 6.90 -7.75
CA GLY A 32 5.95 6.81 -8.86
C GLY A 32 7.29 7.48 -8.58
N GLY A 33 7.28 8.66 -7.95
CA GLY A 33 8.50 9.36 -7.54
C GLY A 33 9.16 8.70 -6.33
N ALA A 34 8.35 8.28 -5.35
CA ALA A 34 8.84 7.59 -4.16
C ALA A 34 9.67 6.34 -4.50
N LEU A 35 9.21 5.52 -5.46
CA LEU A 35 9.92 4.32 -5.87
C LEU A 35 11.26 4.61 -6.59
N GLN A 36 11.51 5.85 -7.01
CA GLN A 36 12.79 6.28 -7.60
C GLN A 36 13.74 6.90 -6.58
N ASP A 37 13.25 7.34 -5.42
CA ASP A 37 14.10 7.85 -4.35
C ASP A 37 15.10 6.79 -3.86
N ASN A 38 16.29 7.21 -3.44
CA ASN A 38 17.18 6.30 -2.72
C ASN A 38 16.59 5.94 -1.35
N ALA A 39 17.08 4.85 -0.74
CA ALA A 39 16.49 4.30 0.48
C ALA A 39 16.47 5.28 1.67
N ASN A 40 17.49 6.15 1.80
CA ASN A 40 17.57 7.10 2.91
C ASN A 40 16.55 8.23 2.73
N VAL A 41 16.46 8.79 1.53
CA VAL A 41 15.48 9.85 1.20
C VAL A 41 14.05 9.32 1.34
N PHE A 42 13.80 8.10 0.88
CA PHE A 42 12.51 7.45 1.05
C PHE A 42 12.13 7.32 2.54
N LEU A 43 13.06 6.82 3.37
CA LEU A 43 12.82 6.63 4.80
C LEU A 43 12.51 7.95 5.50
N GLU A 44 13.24 9.02 5.18
CA GLU A 44 13.02 10.35 5.75
C GLU A 44 11.64 10.91 5.38
N LYS A 45 11.23 10.78 4.11
CA LYS A 45 9.95 11.31 3.62
C LYS A 45 8.73 10.53 4.10
N TYR A 46 8.82 9.21 4.12
CA TYR A 46 7.65 8.33 4.29
C TYR A 46 7.62 7.60 5.63
N GLY A 47 8.71 7.63 6.41
CA GLY A 47 8.75 7.08 7.76
C GLY A 47 8.82 5.55 7.84
N PHE A 48 9.08 4.86 6.71
CA PHE A 48 9.32 3.42 6.68
C PHE A 48 10.40 3.06 5.66
N GLN A 49 10.98 1.86 5.79
CA GLN A 49 12.04 1.40 4.90
C GLN A 49 11.49 1.22 3.47
N LYS A 50 12.25 1.69 2.47
CA LYS A 50 11.91 1.46 1.07
C LYS A 50 11.85 -0.04 0.79
N PRO A 51 10.73 -0.57 0.25
CA PRO A 51 10.67 -1.97 -0.15
C PRO A 51 11.67 -2.25 -1.26
N LEU A 52 12.36 -3.39 -1.19
CA LEU A 52 13.22 -3.88 -2.26
C LEU A 52 12.38 -4.43 -3.43
N PRO A 53 12.89 -4.39 -4.69
CA PRO A 53 12.15 -4.86 -5.86
C PRO A 53 11.60 -6.30 -5.78
N GLU A 54 12.28 -7.18 -5.05
CA GLU A 54 11.96 -8.60 -4.87
C GLU A 54 11.10 -8.91 -3.63
N GLN A 55 10.97 -7.95 -2.70
CA GLN A 55 10.12 -8.10 -1.51
C GLN A 55 8.64 -8.13 -1.91
N GLU A 56 7.84 -8.86 -1.16
CA GLU A 56 6.39 -8.90 -1.42
C GLU A 56 5.76 -7.55 -1.04
N VAL A 57 5.06 -6.94 -1.99
CA VAL A 57 4.31 -5.70 -1.77
C VAL A 57 2.84 -5.90 -2.13
N ILE A 58 1.96 -5.70 -1.16
CA ILE A 58 0.52 -5.80 -1.33
C ILE A 58 -0.07 -4.39 -1.32
N PHE A 59 -0.58 -3.95 -2.48
CA PHE A 59 -1.25 -2.66 -2.59
C PHE A 59 -2.75 -2.78 -2.34
N TYR A 60 -3.30 -1.83 -1.59
CA TYR A 60 -4.74 -1.66 -1.44
C TYR A 60 -5.10 -0.17 -1.41
N CYS A 61 -6.36 0.17 -1.67
CA CYS A 61 -6.86 1.53 -1.57
C CYS A 61 -8.25 1.54 -0.92
N ARG A 62 -9.16 2.42 -1.37
CA ARG A 62 -10.57 2.40 -0.93
C ARG A 62 -11.36 1.22 -1.53
N SER A 63 -11.36 1.10 -2.85
CA SER A 63 -12.26 0.18 -3.60
C SER A 63 -11.57 -0.60 -4.75
N GLY A 64 -10.24 -0.69 -4.74
CA GLY A 64 -9.45 -1.50 -5.69
C GLY A 64 -8.92 -0.78 -6.94
N MET A 65 -9.46 0.38 -7.31
CA MET A 65 -9.04 1.08 -8.55
C MET A 65 -7.60 1.60 -8.47
N ARG A 66 -7.29 2.39 -7.44
CA ARG A 66 -5.95 2.98 -7.25
C ARG A 66 -4.88 1.93 -6.97
N SER A 67 -5.22 0.84 -6.27
CA SER A 67 -4.28 -0.25 -6.00
C SER A 67 -3.92 -1.05 -7.25
N SER A 68 -4.82 -1.13 -8.25
CA SER A 68 -4.47 -1.65 -9.57
C SER A 68 -3.43 -0.77 -10.24
N THR A 69 -3.67 0.55 -10.30
CA THR A 69 -2.71 1.50 -10.88
C THR A 69 -1.38 1.51 -10.13
N ALA A 70 -1.40 1.38 -8.80
CA ALA A 70 -0.19 1.28 -7.98
C ALA A 70 0.65 0.06 -8.35
N THR A 71 0.00 -1.08 -8.59
CA THR A 71 0.68 -2.30 -9.04
C THR A 71 1.37 -2.10 -10.39
N ASP A 72 0.71 -1.42 -11.33
CA ASP A 72 1.29 -1.10 -12.64
C ASP A 72 2.44 -0.08 -12.55
N VAL A 73 2.35 0.89 -11.64
CA VAL A 73 3.44 1.84 -11.34
C VAL A 73 4.63 1.09 -10.75
N ALA A 74 4.42 0.23 -9.75
CA ALA A 74 5.49 -0.54 -9.12
C ALA A 74 6.19 -1.46 -10.12
N LYS A 75 5.42 -2.17 -10.97
CA LYS A 75 5.96 -3.01 -12.04
C LYS A 75 6.86 -2.23 -12.99
N ARG A 76 6.45 -1.02 -13.41
CA ARG A 76 7.27 -0.15 -14.27
C ARG A 76 8.54 0.37 -13.59
N ASN A 77 8.58 0.38 -12.27
CA ASN A 77 9.77 0.74 -11.47
C ASN A 77 10.59 -0.49 -11.06
N GLY A 78 10.37 -1.66 -11.69
CA GLY A 78 11.21 -2.84 -11.52
C GLY A 78 10.85 -3.73 -10.33
N TYR A 79 9.77 -3.45 -9.60
CA TYR A 79 9.26 -4.38 -8.60
C TYR A 79 8.72 -5.64 -9.28
N THR A 80 8.99 -6.80 -8.70
CA THR A 80 8.74 -8.13 -9.30
C THR A 80 7.77 -8.98 -8.49
N ASN A 81 7.62 -8.72 -7.20
CA ASN A 81 6.72 -9.45 -6.32
C ASN A 81 5.63 -8.52 -5.74
N MET A 82 4.61 -8.23 -6.54
CA MET A 82 3.50 -7.35 -6.12
C MET A 82 2.16 -8.07 -6.22
N ARG A 83 1.25 -7.72 -5.31
CA ARG A 83 -0.15 -8.16 -5.32
C ARG A 83 -1.08 -6.95 -5.23
N ASN A 84 -2.19 -7.01 -5.94
CA ASN A 84 -3.29 -6.06 -5.80
C ASN A 84 -4.40 -6.67 -4.94
N TYR A 85 -4.65 -6.12 -3.76
CA TYR A 85 -5.84 -6.45 -2.99
C TYR A 85 -7.07 -5.67 -3.49
N LYS A 86 -7.79 -6.28 -4.44
CA LYS A 86 -8.95 -5.67 -5.11
C LYS A 86 -10.09 -5.31 -4.16
N GLY A 87 -10.35 -6.13 -3.13
CA GLY A 87 -11.38 -5.87 -2.12
C GLY A 87 -11.10 -4.60 -1.32
N SER A 88 -9.82 -4.30 -1.09
CA SER A 88 -9.35 -3.04 -0.52
C SER A 88 -9.99 -2.72 0.84
N TRP A 89 -9.95 -1.46 1.27
CA TRP A 89 -10.46 -1.02 2.56
C TRP A 89 -11.94 -1.35 2.79
N LEU A 90 -12.80 -1.21 1.78
CA LEU A 90 -14.24 -1.47 1.91
C LEU A 90 -14.54 -2.94 2.21
N GLU A 91 -13.89 -3.88 1.52
CA GLU A 91 -14.08 -5.30 1.83
C GLU A 91 -13.49 -5.67 3.20
N TRP A 92 -12.30 -5.14 3.51
CA TRP A 92 -11.63 -5.40 4.79
C TRP A 92 -12.50 -4.96 5.97
N THR A 93 -13.00 -3.73 5.95
CA THR A 93 -13.88 -3.20 7.00
C THR A 93 -15.22 -3.92 7.07
N ALA A 94 -15.83 -4.29 5.93
CA ALA A 94 -17.06 -5.08 5.92
C ALA A 94 -16.86 -6.44 6.62
N LYS A 95 -15.72 -7.09 6.43
CA LYS A 95 -15.38 -8.35 7.11
C LYS A 95 -15.18 -8.19 8.62
N GLN A 96 -14.58 -7.09 9.08
CA GLN A 96 -14.45 -6.80 10.51
C GLN A 96 -15.80 -6.54 11.18
N ASN A 97 -16.71 -5.87 10.47
CA ASN A 97 -18.06 -5.57 10.97
C ASN A 97 -19.00 -6.79 10.89
N GLY A 98 -18.71 -7.76 10.02
CA GLY A 98 -19.48 -9.00 9.86
C GLY A 98 -19.28 -10.04 10.96
N THR A 99 -18.26 -9.89 11.82
CA THR A 99 -18.02 -10.76 13.00
C THR A 99 -18.81 -10.33 14.25
N ALA A 100 -19.74 -9.38 14.15
CA ALA A 100 -20.63 -8.97 15.25
C ALA A 100 -22.07 -9.54 15.15
N SER A 101 -22.31 -10.49 14.23
CA SER A 101 -23.61 -11.16 14.10
C SER A 101 -23.41 -12.67 13.98
N SER A 102 -23.05 -13.32 15.08
CA SER A 102 -23.22 -14.77 15.32
C SER A 102 -23.34 -15.01 16.81
#